data_AF-A0A421JLR0-F1
#
_entry.id   AF-A0A421JLR0-F1
#
_cell.length_a   1.000
_cell.length_b   1.000
_cell.length_c   1.000
_cell.angle_alpha   90.00
_cell.angle_beta   90.00
_cell.angle_gamma   90.00
#
_symmetry.space_group_name_H-M   'P 1'
#
loop_
_entity.id
_entity.type
_entity.pdbx_description
1 polymer ?
#
loop_
_entity_poly.entity_id
_entity_poly.type
_entity_poly.pdbx_seq_one_letter_code
_entity_poly.pdbx_strand_id
1 'polypeptide(L)'
;MSKKKYSNGENITIGKFKRTIRPLLTKIHLLNDLNLKNPSLFTIVVNPGTTARVKRQKYKQQQIKPIKRGKRIIKKKVVSDCETSDSEYTICSESDTEEEVEDTNNFQTAELRLKCLTQFISQELYLEYCEIFSIIKTILTLLTTKSDTLAKLSKLCSIEIGHEILKTSKTTYFRINQTLLFDPDTLPLDIKKYHNTLNDDIDQWFSELAPDIDYITAYQHDIYVGYLIHLICIHKNVLYMLIPIIIQWLTENNCRYLAQLLKSAFWKQEQDVDVETLNGNYHDYLIPFWKLYNIGYWSDFITDEQLLAIIHQKINLEVFNQLEKDSGMSRGHCLNIVYSLLKQDPQHENVNTVLVTILTNIVYHTRSQLEQGGVEQVYSVIEYTYVLLIQLTGNWIAFVPDSESLYNSLYPENEVLFLGLLNLCQYCMNKIIPKSEKLIGLYKRIGNLKETVNMLRIFYLSKNDHFEISNISSIVQTLGEIQAGKDKLDVDDFLNWLDDIGHTEFSQRFYNYLNRH
;
A
#
# COMPACT_ATOMS: atom_id res chain seq x y z
N MET A 1 34.05 17.34 -34.84
CA MET A 1 32.97 16.87 -33.96
C MET A 1 31.80 16.41 -34.82
N SER A 2 31.56 15.10 -34.85
CA SER A 2 30.61 14.45 -35.74
C SER A 2 29.18 14.59 -35.19
N LYS A 3 28.31 15.29 -35.93
CA LYS A 3 26.86 15.29 -35.72
C LYS A 3 26.33 13.89 -36.01
N LYS A 4 26.17 13.05 -34.98
CA LYS A 4 25.38 11.82 -35.10
C LYS A 4 23.93 12.24 -35.35
N LYS A 5 23.47 12.07 -36.59
CA LYS A 5 22.05 12.06 -36.95
C LYS A 5 21.36 11.02 -36.08
N TYR A 6 20.45 11.46 -35.21
CA TYR A 6 19.44 10.59 -34.65
C TYR A 6 18.66 9.99 -35.83
N SER A 7 18.58 8.66 -35.87
CA SER A 7 17.88 7.93 -36.93
C SER A 7 16.41 8.31 -36.97
N ASN A 8 15.92 8.67 -38.16
CA ASN A 8 14.53 8.95 -38.51
C ASN A 8 13.56 7.90 -37.92
N GLY A 9 12.95 8.21 -36.76
CA GLY A 9 11.53 7.96 -36.57
C GLY A 9 10.80 9.15 -37.18
N GLU A 10 9.67 8.96 -37.84
CA GLU A 10 8.85 10.08 -38.32
C GLU A 10 8.53 11.01 -37.14
N ASN A 11 9.03 12.25 -37.18
CA ASN A 11 8.72 13.25 -36.16
C ASN A 11 7.20 13.45 -36.09
N ILE A 12 6.59 13.07 -34.97
CA ILE A 12 5.16 13.25 -34.75
C ILE A 12 4.88 14.74 -34.58
N THR A 13 4.10 15.32 -35.49
CA THR A 13 3.65 16.71 -35.35
C THR A 13 2.71 16.86 -34.16
N ILE A 14 2.70 18.05 -33.54
CA ILE A 14 1.79 18.38 -32.42
C ILE A 14 0.34 18.10 -32.81
N GLY A 15 -0.05 18.48 -34.04
CA GLY A 15 -1.38 18.20 -34.56
C GLY A 15 -1.71 16.71 -34.66
N LYS A 16 -0.75 15.85 -35.02
CA LYS A 16 -0.92 14.38 -35.03
C LYS A 16 -1.07 13.86 -33.60
N PHE A 17 -0.20 14.30 -32.68
CA PHE A 17 -0.24 13.92 -31.26
C PHE A 17 -1.58 14.29 -30.60
N LYS A 18 -2.08 15.52 -30.79
CA LYS A 18 -3.38 15.98 -30.26
C LYS A 18 -4.54 15.13 -30.76
N ARG A 19 -4.55 14.79 -32.06
CA ARG A 19 -5.59 13.91 -32.63
C ARG A 19 -5.53 12.51 -32.02
N THR A 20 -4.35 11.99 -31.71
CA THR A 20 -4.18 10.67 -31.11
C THR A 20 -4.54 10.67 -29.62
N ILE A 21 -4.28 11.75 -28.87
CA ILE A 21 -4.62 11.85 -27.44
C ILE A 21 -6.09 12.21 -27.19
N ARG A 22 -6.74 12.96 -28.08
CA ARG A 22 -8.13 13.41 -27.87
C ARG A 22 -9.11 12.28 -27.49
N PRO A 23 -9.11 11.10 -28.15
CA PRO A 23 -9.96 9.98 -27.73
C PRO A 23 -9.70 9.53 -26.29
N LEU A 24 -8.43 9.52 -25.85
CA LEU A 24 -8.07 9.17 -24.47
C LEU A 24 -8.65 10.17 -23.48
N LEU A 25 -8.48 11.46 -23.71
CA LEU A 25 -9.04 12.52 -22.85
C LEU A 25 -10.56 12.42 -22.78
N THR A 26 -11.24 12.24 -23.92
CA THR A 26 -12.70 12.07 -23.95
C THR A 26 -13.16 10.89 -23.11
N LYS A 27 -12.48 9.74 -23.19
CA LYS A 27 -12.81 8.55 -22.41
C LYS A 27 -12.50 8.70 -20.92
N ILE A 28 -11.39 9.34 -20.57
CA ILE A 28 -11.06 9.66 -19.18
C ILE A 28 -12.11 10.60 -18.58
N HIS A 29 -12.54 11.64 -19.30
CA HIS A 29 -13.59 12.54 -18.84
C HIS A 29 -14.94 11.83 -18.69
N LEU A 30 -15.30 10.95 -19.62
CA LEU A 30 -16.48 10.08 -19.49
C LEU A 30 -16.41 9.23 -18.21
N LEU A 31 -15.26 8.59 -17.94
CA LEU A 31 -15.08 7.81 -16.71
C LEU A 31 -15.17 8.68 -15.46
N ASN A 32 -14.62 9.89 -15.48
CA ASN A 32 -14.73 10.81 -14.36
C ASN A 32 -16.19 11.23 -14.11
N ASP A 33 -16.96 11.50 -15.16
CA ASP A 33 -18.40 11.76 -15.08
C ASP A 33 -19.16 10.56 -14.51
N LEU A 34 -18.84 9.35 -14.97
CA LEU A 34 -19.42 8.11 -14.46
C LEU A 34 -19.08 7.90 -12.98
N ASN A 35 -17.84 8.18 -12.57
CA ASN A 35 -17.42 8.06 -11.18
C ASN A 35 -18.15 9.08 -10.28
N LEU A 36 -18.35 10.32 -10.76
CA LEU A 36 -19.12 11.32 -10.01
C LEU A 36 -20.60 10.96 -9.89
N LYS A 37 -21.22 10.45 -10.96
CA LYS A 37 -22.65 10.11 -10.97
C LYS A 37 -22.95 8.80 -10.24
N ASN A 38 -22.08 7.81 -10.41
CA ASN A 38 -22.24 6.45 -9.90
C ASN A 38 -20.92 5.91 -9.30
N PRO A 39 -20.49 6.40 -8.12
CA PRO A 39 -19.23 5.96 -7.49
C PRO A 39 -19.17 4.45 -7.22
N SER A 40 -20.33 3.81 -7.01
CA SER A 40 -20.43 2.36 -6.77
C SER A 40 -19.89 1.52 -7.93
N LEU A 41 -19.89 2.01 -9.18
CA LEU A 41 -19.33 1.28 -10.33
C LEU A 41 -17.82 1.06 -10.21
N PHE A 42 -17.12 1.91 -9.46
CA PHE A 42 -15.68 1.84 -9.23
C PHE A 42 -15.32 1.07 -7.96
N THR A 43 -16.32 0.50 -7.26
CA THR A 43 -16.07 -0.30 -6.06
C THR A 43 -15.60 -1.70 -6.43
N ILE A 44 -14.54 -2.14 -5.74
CA ILE A 44 -13.97 -3.48 -5.92
C ILE A 44 -14.73 -4.47 -5.05
N VAL A 45 -15.34 -5.48 -5.67
CA VAL A 45 -16.05 -6.56 -4.98
C VAL A 45 -15.09 -7.74 -4.80
N VAL A 46 -14.67 -8.01 -3.57
CA VAL A 46 -13.81 -9.15 -3.24
C VAL A 46 -14.64 -10.17 -2.46
N ASN A 47 -14.86 -11.34 -3.04
CA ASN A 47 -15.56 -12.42 -2.34
C ASN A 47 -14.66 -13.01 -1.23
N PRO A 48 -15.20 -13.39 -0.06
CA PRO A 48 -14.43 -13.91 1.07
C PRO A 48 -13.53 -15.12 0.74
N GLY A 49 -13.87 -15.89 -0.30
CA GLY A 49 -13.10 -17.06 -0.73
C GLY A 49 -11.82 -16.76 -1.53
N THR A 50 -11.69 -15.57 -2.10
CA THR A 50 -10.61 -15.25 -3.06
C THR A 50 -9.28 -14.95 -2.36
N THR A 51 -9.31 -14.31 -1.19
CA THR A 51 -8.11 -13.97 -0.37
C THR A 51 -7.49 -15.19 0.31
N ALA A 52 -8.30 -16.20 0.66
CA ALA A 52 -7.82 -17.46 1.24
C ALA A 52 -6.99 -18.31 0.24
N ARG A 53 -7.28 -18.22 -1.06
CA ARG A 53 -6.56 -18.94 -2.12
C ARG A 53 -5.17 -18.38 -2.39
N VAL A 54 -5.00 -17.05 -2.38
CA VAL A 54 -3.70 -16.37 -2.62
C VAL A 54 -2.66 -16.74 -1.55
N LYS A 55 -3.07 -16.85 -0.27
CA LYS A 55 -2.19 -17.27 0.82
C LYS A 55 -1.62 -18.69 0.61
N ARG A 56 -2.41 -19.63 0.07
CA ARG A 56 -1.94 -21.00 -0.22
C ARG A 56 -0.88 -21.06 -1.33
N GLN A 57 -0.89 -20.13 -2.28
CA GLN A 57 0.09 -20.09 -3.37
C GLN A 57 1.43 -19.46 -2.92
N LYS A 58 1.42 -18.37 -2.13
CA LYS A 58 2.67 -17.77 -1.60
C LYS A 58 3.42 -18.71 -0.65
N TYR A 59 2.71 -19.43 0.23
CA TYR A 59 3.33 -20.44 1.11
C TYR A 59 3.93 -21.63 0.33
N LYS A 60 3.34 -22.02 -0.82
CA LYS A 60 3.92 -23.06 -1.69
C LYS A 60 5.15 -22.58 -2.46
N GLN A 61 5.21 -21.31 -2.86
CA GLN A 61 6.37 -20.74 -3.55
C GLN A 61 7.56 -20.47 -2.61
N GLN A 62 7.31 -20.21 -1.32
CA GLN A 62 8.37 -20.09 -0.31
C GLN A 62 8.91 -21.45 0.17
N GLN A 63 8.23 -22.57 -0.12
CA GLN A 63 8.70 -23.94 0.15
C GLN A 63 9.40 -24.57 -1.06
N ILE A 64 10.23 -23.82 -1.79
CA ILE A 64 11.18 -24.44 -2.73
C ILE A 64 12.17 -25.28 -1.92
N LYS A 65 12.02 -26.60 -2.07
CA LYS A 65 12.76 -27.67 -1.40
C LYS A 65 14.27 -27.42 -1.41
N PRO A 66 15.00 -27.78 -0.33
CA PRO A 66 16.46 -27.80 -0.37
C PRO A 66 16.94 -28.77 -1.46
N ILE A 67 17.87 -28.28 -2.28
CA ILE A 67 18.55 -29.03 -3.33
C ILE A 67 19.20 -30.28 -2.71
N LYS A 68 18.57 -31.45 -2.88
CA LYS A 68 19.21 -32.74 -2.56
C LYS A 68 20.25 -33.03 -3.64
N ARG A 69 21.52 -32.87 -3.27
CA ARG A 69 22.68 -33.29 -4.06
C ARG A 69 22.61 -34.80 -4.38
N GLY A 70 22.60 -35.09 -5.68
CA GLY A 70 23.17 -36.25 -6.37
C GLY A 70 23.13 -37.62 -5.72
N LYS A 71 22.30 -38.51 -6.27
CA LYS A 71 22.69 -39.91 -6.50
C LYS A 71 22.34 -40.30 -7.93
N ARG A 72 23.38 -40.59 -8.72
CA ARG A 72 23.31 -41.22 -10.05
C ARG A 72 22.56 -42.55 -9.92
N ILE A 73 21.52 -42.75 -10.71
CA ILE A 73 20.97 -44.09 -10.97
C ILE A 73 21.20 -44.41 -12.44
N ILE A 74 22.00 -45.46 -12.62
CA ILE A 74 22.40 -46.08 -13.88
C ILE A 74 21.20 -46.79 -14.50
N LYS A 75 21.01 -46.60 -15.81
CA LYS A 75 20.07 -47.37 -16.63
C LYS A 75 20.40 -48.86 -16.57
N LYS A 76 19.40 -49.72 -16.32
CA LYS A 76 19.40 -51.10 -16.82
C LYS A 76 18.00 -51.49 -17.27
N LYS A 77 17.96 -51.99 -18.49
CA LYS A 77 16.82 -52.48 -19.27
C LYS A 77 16.79 -54.00 -19.09
N VAL A 78 15.67 -54.57 -18.63
CA VAL A 78 15.35 -56.01 -18.78
C VAL A 78 13.83 -56.16 -18.94
N VAL A 79 13.47 -57.03 -19.87
CA VAL A 79 12.13 -57.43 -20.37
C VAL A 79 11.62 -58.64 -19.58
N SER A 80 10.31 -58.74 -19.31
CA SER A 80 9.44 -59.91 -19.58
C SER A 80 8.26 -60.07 -18.60
N ASP A 81 7.05 -60.02 -19.16
CA ASP A 81 5.89 -60.93 -19.08
C ASP A 81 5.34 -61.56 -17.77
N CYS A 82 3.99 -61.54 -17.76
CA CYS A 82 2.99 -62.46 -17.22
C CYS A 82 2.50 -62.40 -15.75
N GLU A 83 1.22 -61.97 -15.66
CA GLU A 83 0.04 -62.62 -15.02
C GLU A 83 -0.07 -62.78 -13.50
N THR A 84 -1.11 -62.15 -12.92
CA THR A 84 -2.27 -62.72 -12.18
C THR A 84 -2.92 -61.61 -11.33
N SER A 85 -4.10 -61.11 -11.73
CA SER A 85 -5.44 -61.43 -11.16
C SER A 85 -5.66 -60.94 -9.71
N ASP A 86 -6.42 -59.86 -9.52
CA ASP A 86 -7.79 -59.97 -8.97
C ASP A 86 -8.39 -58.63 -8.49
N SER A 87 -9.71 -58.58 -8.64
CA SER A 87 -10.70 -57.66 -8.08
C SER A 87 -11.05 -56.40 -8.90
N GLU A 88 -11.98 -56.65 -9.83
CA GLU A 88 -12.99 -55.72 -10.29
C GLU A 88 -13.73 -55.09 -9.09
N TYR A 89 -13.64 -53.77 -8.97
CA TYR A 89 -14.77 -52.96 -8.51
C TYR A 89 -14.98 -51.84 -9.51
N THR A 90 -16.02 -52.02 -10.32
CA THR A 90 -16.63 -51.01 -11.17
C THR A 90 -17.17 -49.89 -10.29
N ILE A 91 -16.47 -48.76 -10.23
CA ILE A 91 -17.06 -47.50 -9.79
C ILE A 91 -17.32 -46.68 -11.04
N CYS A 92 -18.59 -46.37 -11.24
CA CYS A 92 -19.14 -45.58 -12.33
C CYS A 92 -18.28 -44.35 -12.61
N SER A 93 -17.78 -44.29 -13.84
CA SER A 93 -17.33 -43.07 -14.48
C SER A 93 -18.53 -42.14 -14.68
N GLU A 94 -18.85 -41.34 -13.67
CA GLU A 94 -19.51 -40.06 -13.91
C GLU A 94 -18.43 -39.13 -14.43
N SER A 95 -18.53 -38.83 -15.72
CA SER A 95 -17.79 -37.77 -16.39
C SER A 95 -18.24 -36.44 -15.81
N ASP A 96 -17.69 -36.08 -14.66
CA ASP A 96 -17.59 -34.68 -14.27
C ASP A 96 -16.58 -34.07 -15.24
N THR A 97 -17.12 -33.33 -16.21
CA THR A 97 -16.38 -32.25 -16.85
C THR A 97 -15.82 -31.39 -15.73
N GLU A 98 -14.54 -31.61 -15.40
CA GLU A 98 -13.73 -30.62 -14.71
C GLU A 98 -13.75 -29.37 -15.58
N GLU A 99 -14.71 -28.47 -15.32
CA GLU A 99 -14.52 -27.08 -15.68
C GLU A 99 -13.20 -26.67 -15.04
N GLU A 100 -12.17 -26.51 -15.88
CA GLU A 100 -10.92 -25.87 -15.49
C GLU A 100 -11.29 -24.55 -14.82
N VAL A 101 -11.28 -24.53 -13.48
CA VAL A 101 -11.44 -23.31 -12.71
C VAL A 101 -10.22 -22.46 -13.07
N GLU A 102 -10.37 -21.57 -14.07
CA GLU A 102 -9.35 -20.62 -14.50
C GLU A 102 -8.71 -20.03 -13.25
N ASP A 103 -7.39 -20.18 -13.13
CA ASP A 103 -6.62 -19.76 -11.97
C ASP A 103 -6.79 -18.24 -11.81
N THR A 104 -7.72 -17.83 -10.93
CA THR A 104 -8.31 -16.47 -10.89
C THR A 104 -7.31 -15.36 -10.57
N ASN A 105 -6.07 -15.72 -10.26
CA ASN A 105 -4.97 -14.81 -9.91
C ASN A 105 -3.76 -14.99 -10.85
N ASN A 106 -3.95 -15.51 -12.06
CA ASN A 106 -2.87 -15.62 -13.04
C ASN A 106 -2.59 -14.26 -13.69
N PHE A 107 -1.72 -13.47 -13.06
CA PHE A 107 -1.31 -12.16 -13.55
C PHE A 107 -0.13 -12.18 -14.53
N GLN A 108 0.03 -13.26 -15.30
CA GLN A 108 1.17 -13.47 -16.20
C GLN A 108 1.28 -12.44 -17.32
N THR A 109 0.15 -12.01 -17.89
CA THR A 109 0.15 -11.00 -18.96
C THR A 109 -0.75 -9.82 -18.63
N ALA A 110 -0.49 -8.66 -19.25
CA ALA A 110 -1.32 -7.47 -19.11
C ALA A 110 -2.78 -7.74 -19.53
N GLU A 111 -2.99 -8.53 -20.58
CA GLU A 111 -4.32 -8.89 -21.07
C GLU A 111 -5.05 -9.85 -20.12
N LEU A 112 -4.35 -10.84 -19.57
CA LEU A 112 -4.90 -11.72 -18.55
C LEU A 112 -5.21 -10.94 -17.27
N ARG A 113 -4.34 -10.02 -16.84
CA ARG A 113 -4.58 -9.16 -15.68
C ARG A 113 -5.82 -8.28 -15.86
N LEU A 114 -6.05 -7.75 -17.06
CA LEU A 114 -7.29 -7.03 -17.38
C LEU A 114 -8.49 -7.97 -17.32
N LYS A 115 -8.42 -9.17 -17.93
CA LYS A 115 -9.49 -10.17 -17.87
C LYS A 115 -9.85 -10.56 -16.44
N CYS A 116 -8.85 -10.72 -15.55
CA CYS A 116 -9.07 -11.01 -14.13
C CYS A 116 -9.91 -9.93 -13.42
N LEU A 117 -9.85 -8.67 -13.84
CA LEU A 117 -10.66 -7.60 -13.23
C LEU A 117 -12.16 -7.84 -13.40
N THR A 118 -12.61 -8.58 -14.41
CA THR A 118 -14.05 -8.88 -14.64
C THR A 118 -14.76 -9.49 -13.42
N GLN A 119 -14.02 -10.16 -12.55
CA GLN A 119 -14.56 -10.77 -11.33
C GLN A 119 -14.72 -9.78 -10.16
N PHE A 120 -14.10 -8.60 -10.26
CA PHE A 120 -13.98 -7.64 -9.18
C PHE A 120 -14.65 -6.29 -9.48
N ILE A 121 -14.90 -5.97 -10.75
CA ILE A 121 -15.49 -4.70 -11.20
C ILE A 121 -16.77 -4.92 -12.00
N SER A 122 -17.55 -3.85 -12.19
CA SER A 122 -18.74 -3.89 -13.04
C SER A 122 -18.38 -4.14 -14.52
N GLN A 123 -19.29 -4.78 -15.25
CA GLN A 123 -19.10 -5.04 -16.69
C GLN A 123 -18.95 -3.73 -17.47
N GLU A 124 -19.68 -2.68 -17.08
CA GLU A 124 -19.60 -1.35 -17.69
C GLU A 124 -18.18 -0.77 -17.56
N LEU A 125 -17.60 -0.79 -16.35
CA LEU A 125 -16.25 -0.28 -16.12
C LEU A 125 -15.20 -1.11 -16.86
N TYR A 126 -15.38 -2.42 -16.92
CA TYR A 126 -14.48 -3.31 -17.64
C TYR A 126 -14.40 -3.00 -19.14
N LEU A 127 -15.54 -2.76 -19.79
CA LEU A 127 -15.58 -2.42 -21.22
C LEU A 127 -14.84 -1.10 -21.49
N GLU A 128 -15.09 -0.08 -20.66
CA GLU A 128 -14.38 1.21 -20.77
C GLU A 128 -12.87 1.06 -20.56
N TYR A 129 -12.44 0.22 -19.62
CA TYR A 129 -11.02 -0.09 -19.43
C TYR A 129 -10.38 -0.80 -20.62
N CYS A 130 -11.10 -1.70 -21.30
CA CYS A 130 -10.60 -2.35 -22.51
C CYS A 130 -10.36 -1.34 -23.63
N GLU A 131 -11.29 -0.40 -23.83
CA GLU A 131 -11.17 0.65 -24.84
C GLU A 131 -10.02 1.62 -24.52
N ILE A 132 -9.95 2.11 -23.28
CA ILE A 132 -8.86 3.00 -22.84
C ILE A 132 -7.52 2.31 -22.97
N PHE A 133 -7.42 1.03 -22.59
CA PHE A 133 -6.18 0.28 -22.74
C PHE A 133 -5.74 0.17 -24.21
N SER A 134 -6.67 -0.10 -25.12
CA SER A 134 -6.40 -0.15 -26.56
C SER A 134 -5.91 1.21 -27.11
N ILE A 135 -6.54 2.31 -26.68
CA ILE A 135 -6.13 3.67 -27.04
C ILE A 135 -4.70 3.94 -26.53
N ILE A 136 -4.42 3.62 -25.26
CA ILE A 136 -3.09 3.81 -24.66
C ILE A 136 -2.03 2.97 -25.37
N LYS A 137 -2.31 1.70 -25.68
CA LYS A 137 -1.41 0.85 -26.48
C LYS A 137 -1.07 1.50 -27.82
N THR A 138 -2.07 2.05 -28.49
CA THR A 138 -1.89 2.72 -29.80
C THR A 138 -1.00 3.96 -29.68
N ILE A 139 -1.26 4.81 -28.68
CA ILE A 139 -0.45 6.01 -28.44
C ILE A 139 0.99 5.63 -28.05
N LEU A 140 1.18 4.69 -27.13
CA LEU A 140 2.51 4.27 -26.70
C LEU A 140 3.29 3.59 -27.83
N THR A 141 2.65 2.76 -28.65
CA THR A 141 3.31 2.16 -29.83
C THR A 141 3.77 3.22 -30.83
N LEU A 142 3.01 4.31 -30.96
CA LEU A 142 3.38 5.46 -31.79
C LEU A 142 4.55 6.25 -31.19
N LEU A 143 4.59 6.42 -29.86
CA LEU A 143 5.60 7.23 -29.17
C LEU A 143 6.90 6.48 -28.83
N THR A 144 6.88 5.16 -28.73
CA THR A 144 8.04 4.36 -28.33
C THR A 144 8.92 3.96 -29.50
N THR A 145 10.22 4.23 -29.38
CA THR A 145 11.25 3.65 -30.25
C THR A 145 11.92 2.51 -29.50
N LYS A 146 12.11 1.36 -30.15
CA LYS A 146 12.57 0.09 -29.53
C LYS A 146 14.02 0.10 -29.00
N SER A 147 14.61 1.25 -28.66
CA SER A 147 15.99 1.34 -28.18
C SER A 147 16.05 1.49 -26.65
N ASP A 148 16.26 0.37 -25.98
CA ASP A 148 16.64 0.24 -24.57
C ASP A 148 18.06 0.78 -24.33
N THR A 149 18.17 2.10 -24.10
CA THR A 149 19.37 2.65 -23.45
C THR A 149 18.96 3.40 -22.20
N LEU A 150 19.80 3.32 -21.16
CA LEU A 150 19.70 4.15 -19.96
C LEU A 150 19.42 5.60 -20.38
N ALA A 151 18.38 6.20 -19.81
CA ALA A 151 18.00 7.54 -20.18
C ALA A 151 19.08 8.54 -19.78
N LYS A 152 19.50 9.33 -20.76
CA LYS A 152 20.36 10.49 -20.52
C LYS A 152 19.57 11.51 -19.69
N LEU A 153 20.28 12.33 -18.91
CA LEU A 153 19.69 13.43 -18.15
C LEU A 153 18.78 14.31 -19.02
N SER A 154 19.18 14.62 -20.26
CA SER A 154 18.37 15.39 -21.20
C SER A 154 16.99 14.78 -21.48
N LYS A 155 16.90 13.44 -21.54
CA LYS A 155 15.63 12.72 -21.74
C LYS A 155 14.74 12.82 -20.52
N LEU A 156 15.32 12.70 -19.32
CA LEU A 156 14.59 12.88 -18.06
C LEU A 156 14.08 14.32 -17.94
N CYS A 157 14.91 15.33 -18.22
CA CYS A 157 14.49 16.73 -18.25
C CYS A 157 13.35 16.98 -19.24
N SER A 158 13.41 16.40 -20.44
CA SER A 158 12.33 16.55 -21.42
C SER A 158 11.02 15.89 -20.97
N ILE A 159 11.09 14.80 -20.23
CA ILE A 159 9.91 14.16 -19.63
C ILE A 159 9.29 15.05 -18.54
N GLU A 160 10.11 15.67 -17.69
CA GLU A 160 9.65 16.66 -16.71
C GLU A 160 9.09 17.92 -17.39
N ILE A 161 9.65 18.37 -18.51
CA ILE A 161 9.02 19.44 -19.31
C ILE A 161 7.61 19.03 -19.76
N GLY A 162 7.44 17.78 -20.18
CA GLY A 162 6.11 17.23 -20.51
C GLY A 162 5.12 17.27 -19.34
N HIS A 163 5.60 17.06 -18.11
CA HIS A 163 4.82 17.20 -16.89
C HIS A 163 4.36 18.65 -16.66
N GLU A 164 5.25 19.63 -16.82
CA GLU A 164 4.91 21.05 -16.66
C GLU A 164 3.94 21.57 -17.74
N ILE A 165 4.08 21.10 -18.98
CA ILE A 165 3.13 21.40 -20.06
C ILE A 165 1.73 20.89 -19.70
N LEU A 166 1.65 19.69 -19.10
CA LEU A 166 0.38 19.09 -18.69
C LEU A 166 -0.32 19.91 -17.59
N LYS A 167 0.43 20.34 -16.57
CA LYS A 167 -0.08 21.15 -15.44
C LYS A 167 -0.61 22.51 -15.89
N THR A 168 -0.01 23.09 -16.91
CA THR A 168 -0.40 24.41 -17.41
C THR A 168 -1.50 24.34 -18.47
N SER A 169 -1.93 23.15 -18.90
CA SER A 169 -2.94 22.97 -19.95
C SER A 169 -4.35 22.84 -19.37
N LYS A 170 -5.28 23.71 -19.79
CA LYS A 170 -6.71 23.65 -19.39
C LYS A 170 -7.37 22.32 -19.74
N THR A 171 -6.95 21.68 -20.84
CA THR A 171 -7.55 20.44 -21.35
C THR A 171 -7.31 19.23 -20.46
N THR A 172 -6.38 19.33 -19.50
CA THR A 172 -6.10 18.28 -18.51
C THR A 172 -7.13 18.26 -17.37
N TYR A 173 -7.78 19.39 -17.08
CA TYR A 173 -8.60 19.55 -15.88
C TYR A 173 -10.07 19.21 -16.14
N PHE A 174 -10.51 18.07 -15.62
CA PHE A 174 -11.85 17.55 -15.86
C PHE A 174 -12.94 18.44 -15.22
N ARG A 175 -12.79 18.88 -13.96
CA ARG A 175 -13.83 19.69 -13.30
C ARG A 175 -13.99 21.10 -13.86
N ILE A 176 -12.96 21.61 -14.54
CA ILE A 176 -12.98 22.92 -15.18
C ILE A 176 -13.72 22.87 -16.54
N ASN A 177 -14.06 21.68 -17.07
CA ASN A 177 -14.63 21.51 -18.41
C ASN A 177 -15.95 20.69 -18.38
N GLN A 178 -17.10 21.07 -18.97
CA GLN A 178 -17.35 21.40 -20.39
C GLN A 178 -18.09 22.74 -20.66
N THR A 179 -18.57 23.45 -19.64
CA THR A 179 -19.31 24.73 -19.81
C THR A 179 -18.62 25.90 -19.12
N LEU A 180 -17.90 25.64 -18.03
CA LEU A 180 -17.22 26.65 -17.21
C LEU A 180 -15.96 27.23 -17.88
N LEU A 181 -15.35 26.52 -18.85
CA LEU A 181 -14.27 27.05 -19.67
C LEU A 181 -14.68 28.23 -20.55
N PHE A 182 -15.98 28.36 -20.86
CA PHE A 182 -16.47 29.41 -21.76
C PHE A 182 -17.02 30.62 -21.01
N ASP A 183 -17.14 30.56 -19.68
CA ASP A 183 -17.53 31.68 -18.83
C ASP A 183 -16.72 31.69 -17.51
N PRO A 184 -15.52 32.31 -17.49
CA PRO A 184 -14.67 32.38 -16.31
C PRO A 184 -15.28 33.20 -15.15
N ASP A 185 -16.40 33.90 -15.38
CA ASP A 185 -17.12 34.63 -14.33
C ASP A 185 -18.02 33.72 -13.49
N THR A 186 -18.27 32.49 -13.94
CA THR A 186 -19.01 31.47 -13.20
C THR A 186 -18.15 30.66 -12.21
N LEU A 187 -16.81 30.82 -12.26
CA LEU A 187 -15.88 30.10 -11.39
C LEU A 187 -15.79 30.74 -9.99
N PRO A 188 -15.68 29.94 -8.92
CA PRO A 188 -15.35 30.44 -7.58
C PRO A 188 -14.05 31.26 -7.58
N LEU A 189 -14.00 32.34 -6.79
CA LEU A 189 -12.86 33.26 -6.72
C LEU A 189 -11.53 32.55 -6.42
N ASP A 190 -11.56 31.53 -5.56
CA ASP A 190 -10.38 30.76 -5.15
C ASP A 190 -9.80 29.91 -6.29
N ILE A 191 -10.62 29.54 -7.28
CA ILE A 191 -10.23 28.73 -8.45
C ILE A 191 -9.84 29.64 -9.62
N LYS A 192 -10.49 30.81 -9.73
CA LYS A 192 -10.28 31.77 -10.84
C LYS A 192 -8.83 32.23 -10.97
N LYS A 193 -8.10 32.37 -9.85
CA LYS A 193 -6.67 32.72 -9.84
C LYS A 193 -5.80 31.69 -10.58
N TYR A 194 -6.11 30.40 -10.42
CA TYR A 194 -5.41 29.31 -11.09
C TYR A 194 -5.87 29.16 -12.54
N HIS A 195 -7.15 29.35 -12.83
CA HIS A 195 -7.67 29.29 -14.19
C HIS A 195 -6.98 30.31 -15.13
N ASN A 196 -6.73 31.53 -14.64
CA ASN A 196 -6.12 32.59 -15.44
C ASN A 196 -4.63 32.35 -15.74
N THR A 197 -3.98 31.45 -15.00
CA THR A 197 -2.57 31.07 -15.24
C THR A 197 -2.43 29.85 -16.15
N LEU A 198 -3.53 29.19 -16.51
CA LEU A 198 -3.52 28.05 -17.43
C LEU A 198 -3.52 28.52 -18.89
N ASN A 199 -2.71 27.88 -19.71
CA ASN A 199 -2.74 27.97 -21.16
C ASN A 199 -3.96 27.24 -21.72
N ASP A 200 -4.52 27.75 -22.80
CA ASP A 200 -5.69 27.15 -23.45
C ASP A 200 -5.39 25.75 -24.00
N ASP A 201 -4.19 25.53 -24.52
CA ASP A 201 -3.78 24.28 -25.14
C ASP A 201 -2.25 24.09 -25.08
N ILE A 202 -1.79 22.89 -25.44
CA ILE A 202 -0.37 22.55 -25.51
C ILE A 202 0.37 23.33 -26.61
N ASP A 203 -0.35 23.84 -27.63
CA ASP A 203 0.27 24.50 -28.78
C ASP A 203 1.14 25.70 -28.36
N GLN A 204 0.67 26.47 -27.38
CA GLN A 204 1.35 27.67 -26.88
C GLN A 204 2.77 27.37 -26.36
N TRP A 205 2.97 26.19 -25.75
CA TRP A 205 4.28 25.76 -25.29
C TRP A 205 5.27 25.49 -26.42
N PHE A 206 4.78 24.97 -27.54
CA PHE A 206 5.61 24.62 -28.68
C PHE A 206 5.73 25.76 -29.72
N SER A 207 4.80 26.73 -29.72
CA SER A 207 4.79 27.86 -30.65
C SER A 207 5.34 29.16 -30.08
N GLU A 208 5.14 29.45 -28.78
CA GLU A 208 5.40 30.78 -28.19
C GLU A 208 6.47 30.77 -27.08
N LEU A 209 6.54 29.71 -26.27
CA LEU A 209 7.34 29.69 -25.02
C LEU A 209 8.74 29.07 -25.16
N ALA A 210 9.12 28.59 -26.35
CA ALA A 210 10.34 27.84 -26.57
C ALA A 210 11.54 28.72 -26.97
N PRO A 211 12.55 28.94 -26.11
CA PRO A 211 13.70 29.78 -26.45
C PRO A 211 14.62 29.17 -27.53
N ASP A 212 14.56 27.86 -27.76
CA ASP A 212 15.33 27.15 -28.81
C ASP A 212 14.49 26.05 -29.48
N ILE A 213 13.91 26.38 -30.65
CA ILE A 213 13.09 25.48 -31.48
C ILE A 213 13.83 24.17 -31.81
N ASP A 214 15.16 24.22 -31.93
CA ASP A 214 16.01 23.07 -32.24
C ASP A 214 16.09 22.02 -31.11
N TYR A 215 16.02 22.44 -29.83
CA TYR A 215 16.01 21.51 -28.69
C TYR A 215 14.65 20.80 -28.58
N ILE A 216 13.57 21.56 -28.69
CA ILE A 216 12.22 21.02 -28.60
C ILE A 216 11.95 20.02 -29.71
N THR A 217 12.37 20.31 -30.95
CA THR A 217 12.23 19.37 -32.06
C THR A 217 13.07 18.10 -31.87
N ALA A 218 14.24 18.19 -31.23
CA ALA A 218 15.10 17.03 -30.96
C ALA A 218 14.55 16.09 -29.87
N TYR A 219 13.83 16.62 -28.87
CA TYR A 219 13.29 15.84 -27.74
C TYR A 219 11.76 15.77 -27.71
N GLN A 220 11.09 16.15 -28.80
CA GLN A 220 9.63 16.27 -28.88
C GLN A 220 8.90 14.98 -28.46
N HIS A 221 9.42 13.83 -28.87
CA HIS A 221 8.87 12.52 -28.49
C HIS A 221 8.95 12.28 -26.97
N ASP A 222 10.06 12.64 -26.34
CA ASP A 222 10.25 12.45 -24.90
C ASP A 222 9.34 13.38 -24.09
N ILE A 223 9.12 14.61 -24.57
CA ILE A 223 8.16 15.56 -24.00
C ILE A 223 6.74 14.99 -24.07
N TYR A 224 6.32 14.45 -25.22
CA TYR A 224 5.01 13.82 -25.38
C TYR A 224 4.81 12.58 -24.50
N VAL A 225 5.86 11.78 -24.33
CA VAL A 225 5.85 10.64 -23.40
C VAL A 225 5.68 11.14 -21.97
N GLY A 226 6.39 12.19 -21.57
CA GLY A 226 6.23 12.81 -20.25
C GLY A 226 4.83 13.33 -20.02
N TYR A 227 4.26 14.03 -21.00
CA TYR A 227 2.87 14.50 -20.97
C TYR A 227 1.89 13.34 -20.77
N LEU A 228 2.03 12.25 -21.54
CA LEU A 228 1.14 11.10 -21.46
C LEU A 228 1.24 10.36 -20.12
N ILE A 229 2.45 10.12 -19.62
CA ILE A 229 2.67 9.43 -18.33
C ILE A 229 1.99 10.22 -17.22
N HIS A 230 2.24 11.52 -17.15
CA HIS A 230 1.67 12.36 -16.10
C HIS A 230 0.16 12.55 -16.28
N LEU A 231 -0.36 12.55 -17.52
CA LEU A 231 -1.81 12.59 -17.78
C LEU A 231 -2.50 11.36 -17.18
N ILE A 232 -1.93 10.17 -17.38
CA ILE A 232 -2.43 8.92 -16.79
C ILE A 232 -2.39 9.00 -15.25
N CYS A 233 -1.30 9.52 -14.68
CA CYS A 233 -1.13 9.64 -13.23
C CYS A 233 -2.04 10.70 -12.58
N ILE A 234 -2.29 11.85 -13.23
CA ILE A 234 -3.23 12.88 -12.74
C ILE A 234 -4.65 12.29 -12.64
N HIS A 235 -5.03 11.42 -13.59
CA HIS A 235 -6.32 10.72 -13.58
C HIS A 235 -6.25 9.33 -12.92
N LYS A 236 -5.34 9.14 -11.95
CA LYS A 236 -5.26 7.90 -11.14
C LYS A 236 -6.57 7.54 -10.47
N ASN A 237 -7.50 8.48 -10.32
CA ASN A 237 -8.80 8.27 -9.70
C ASN A 237 -9.70 7.27 -10.42
N VAL A 238 -9.72 7.35 -11.75
CA VAL A 238 -10.50 6.43 -12.57
C VAL A 238 -9.62 5.38 -13.23
N LEU A 239 -8.31 5.61 -13.30
CA LEU A 239 -7.34 4.70 -13.91
C LEU A 239 -6.57 3.83 -12.90
N TYR A 240 -6.88 3.91 -11.60
CA TYR A 240 -6.12 3.25 -10.52
C TYR A 240 -5.84 1.77 -10.79
N MET A 241 -6.87 1.04 -11.24
CA MET A 241 -6.78 -0.39 -11.57
C MET A 241 -6.11 -0.63 -12.92
N LEU A 242 -6.15 0.33 -13.85
CA LEU A 242 -5.62 0.17 -15.20
C LEU A 242 -4.10 0.42 -15.28
N ILE A 243 -3.56 1.31 -14.45
CA ILE A 243 -2.13 1.67 -14.45
C ILE A 243 -1.19 0.46 -14.34
N PRO A 244 -1.36 -0.52 -13.43
CA PRO A 244 -0.48 -1.69 -13.36
C PRO A 244 -0.56 -2.57 -14.61
N ILE A 245 -1.71 -2.61 -15.29
CA ILE A 245 -1.86 -3.29 -16.59
C ILE A 245 -1.00 -2.60 -17.65
N ILE A 246 -0.97 -1.26 -17.67
CA ILE A 246 -0.13 -0.47 -18.58
C ILE A 246 1.36 -0.70 -18.28
N ILE A 247 1.76 -0.68 -17.00
CA ILE A 247 3.14 -0.95 -16.57
C ILE A 247 3.58 -2.35 -17.00
N GLN A 248 2.73 -3.35 -16.82
CA GLN A 248 3.01 -4.72 -17.24
C GLN A 248 3.16 -4.83 -18.76
N TRP A 249 2.23 -4.23 -19.51
CA TRP A 249 2.30 -4.24 -20.97
C TRP A 249 3.58 -3.57 -21.50
N LEU A 250 3.99 -2.45 -20.90
CA LEU A 250 5.27 -1.81 -21.22
C LEU A 250 6.46 -2.74 -20.93
N THR A 251 6.41 -3.50 -19.85
CA THR A 251 7.47 -4.45 -19.48
C THR A 251 7.55 -5.62 -20.47
N GLU A 252 6.40 -6.16 -20.89
CA GLU A 252 6.28 -7.22 -21.91
C GLU A 252 6.81 -6.79 -23.28
N ASN A 253 6.62 -5.52 -23.64
CA ASN A 253 7.04 -4.95 -24.93
C ASN A 253 8.48 -4.39 -24.90
N ASN A 254 9.31 -4.80 -23.93
CA ASN A 254 10.68 -4.33 -23.74
C ASN A 254 10.81 -2.79 -23.66
N CYS A 255 9.82 -2.14 -23.04
CA CYS A 255 9.84 -0.70 -22.74
C CYS A 255 10.06 -0.47 -21.24
N ARG A 256 11.07 -1.15 -20.66
CA ARG A 256 11.30 -1.20 -19.20
C ARG A 256 11.52 0.17 -18.58
N TYR A 257 12.21 1.05 -19.29
CA TYR A 257 12.45 2.43 -18.86
C TYR A 257 11.12 3.19 -18.63
N LEU A 258 10.18 3.09 -19.56
CA LEU A 258 8.88 3.76 -19.44
C LEU A 258 8.01 3.12 -18.36
N ALA A 259 8.08 1.80 -18.22
CA ALA A 259 7.43 1.08 -17.12
C ALA A 259 7.93 1.60 -15.77
N GLN A 260 9.25 1.78 -15.62
CA GLN A 260 9.85 2.32 -14.39
C GLN A 260 9.47 3.79 -14.14
N LEU A 261 9.43 4.62 -15.18
CA LEU A 261 8.98 6.01 -15.06
C LEU A 261 7.52 6.11 -14.63
N LEU A 262 6.61 5.40 -15.32
CA LEU A 262 5.20 5.38 -14.97
C LEU A 262 5.00 4.84 -13.54
N LYS A 263 5.73 3.79 -13.16
CA LYS A 263 5.75 3.27 -11.78
C LYS A 263 6.18 4.34 -10.79
N SER A 264 7.26 5.07 -11.07
CA SER A 264 7.77 6.12 -10.19
C SER A 264 6.81 7.31 -10.08
N ALA A 265 6.23 7.76 -11.19
CA ALA A 265 5.27 8.87 -11.23
C ALA A 265 3.94 8.52 -10.56
N PHE A 266 3.50 7.26 -10.65
CA PHE A 266 2.28 6.79 -10.00
C PHE A 266 2.40 6.77 -8.47
N TRP A 267 3.55 6.34 -7.94
CA TRP A 267 3.78 6.24 -6.50
C TRP A 267 4.31 7.54 -5.86
N LYS A 268 4.99 8.40 -6.63
CA LYS A 268 5.33 9.76 -6.19
C LYS A 268 4.04 10.53 -5.94
N GLN A 269 3.75 10.80 -4.67
CA GLN A 269 2.72 11.74 -4.30
C GLN A 269 3.29 13.15 -4.29
N GLU A 270 3.33 13.79 -5.46
CA GLU A 270 3.39 15.24 -5.48
C GLU A 270 1.97 15.73 -5.18
N GLN A 271 1.75 16.20 -3.93
CA GLN A 271 0.58 17.00 -3.58
C GLN A 271 0.71 18.35 -4.28
N ASP A 272 0.40 18.36 -5.57
CA ASP A 272 0.26 19.62 -6.28
C ASP A 272 -1.08 20.23 -5.88
N VAL A 273 -1.01 21.17 -4.94
CA VAL A 273 -2.17 21.86 -4.35
C VAL A 273 -3.09 22.40 -5.45
N ASP A 274 -2.51 22.82 -6.57
CA ASP A 274 -3.24 23.36 -7.70
C ASP A 274 -4.04 22.26 -8.40
N VAL A 275 -3.43 21.09 -8.63
CA VAL A 275 -4.12 19.95 -9.27
C VAL A 275 -5.27 19.43 -8.42
N GLU A 276 -5.09 19.34 -7.11
CA GLU A 276 -6.13 18.92 -6.16
C GLU A 276 -7.26 19.95 -6.07
N THR A 277 -6.95 21.24 -6.10
CA THR A 277 -7.95 22.31 -6.09
C THR A 277 -8.77 22.31 -7.38
N LEU A 278 -8.09 22.15 -8.53
CA LEU A 278 -8.70 22.24 -9.85
C LEU A 278 -9.51 21.01 -10.24
N ASN A 279 -9.08 19.81 -9.80
CA ASN A 279 -9.80 18.57 -10.10
C ASN A 279 -10.61 18.02 -8.91
N GLY A 280 -10.45 18.57 -7.71
CA GLY A 280 -11.09 18.11 -6.48
C GLY A 280 -10.25 17.07 -5.74
N ASN A 281 -10.51 16.98 -4.44
CA ASN A 281 -9.80 16.07 -3.55
C ASN A 281 -10.23 14.61 -3.84
N TYR A 282 -9.40 13.84 -4.55
CA TYR A 282 -9.73 12.48 -4.99
C TYR A 282 -9.27 11.38 -4.02
N HIS A 283 -8.90 11.75 -2.79
CA HIS A 283 -7.91 11.00 -2.01
C HIS A 283 -8.31 9.68 -1.36
N ASP A 284 -9.50 9.13 -1.57
CA ASP A 284 -9.88 7.92 -0.84
C ASP A 284 -9.74 6.61 -1.63
N TYR A 285 -8.50 6.29 -2.04
CA TYR A 285 -8.16 4.94 -2.55
C TYR A 285 -7.78 3.97 -1.44
N LEU A 286 -8.06 4.26 -0.18
CA LEU A 286 -7.68 3.38 0.93
C LEU A 286 -8.32 1.99 0.77
N ILE A 287 -9.63 1.95 0.59
CA ILE A 287 -10.39 0.70 0.39
C ILE A 287 -9.90 -0.04 -0.87
N PRO A 288 -9.87 0.57 -2.07
CA PRO A 288 -9.32 -0.07 -3.26
C PRO A 288 -7.87 -0.57 -3.11
N PHE A 289 -6.99 0.22 -2.49
CA PHE A 289 -5.59 -0.13 -2.28
C PHE A 289 -5.48 -1.44 -1.48
N TRP A 290 -6.13 -1.52 -0.33
CA TRP A 290 -6.03 -2.70 0.53
C TRP A 290 -6.71 -3.94 -0.07
N LYS A 291 -7.84 -3.77 -0.78
CA LYS A 291 -8.47 -4.88 -1.51
C LYS A 291 -7.54 -5.46 -2.58
N LEU A 292 -6.94 -4.60 -3.40
CA LEU A 292 -6.01 -5.00 -4.46
C LEU A 292 -4.70 -5.56 -3.89
N TYR A 293 -4.20 -5.00 -2.80
CA TYR A 293 -3.02 -5.50 -2.10
C TYR A 293 -3.24 -6.92 -1.57
N ASN A 294 -4.40 -7.18 -0.94
CA ASN A 294 -4.74 -8.47 -0.35
C ASN A 294 -4.89 -9.60 -1.40
N ILE A 295 -5.36 -9.29 -2.61
CA ILE A 295 -5.42 -10.26 -3.71
C ILE A 295 -4.08 -10.40 -4.47
N GLY A 296 -3.05 -9.64 -4.08
CA GLY A 296 -1.75 -9.65 -4.73
C GLY A 296 -1.70 -8.91 -6.07
N TYR A 297 -2.72 -8.10 -6.38
CA TYR A 297 -2.76 -7.36 -7.64
C TYR A 297 -1.57 -6.40 -7.79
N TRP A 298 -1.11 -5.84 -6.68
CA TRP A 298 0.02 -4.90 -6.67
C TRP A 298 1.39 -5.55 -6.41
N SER A 299 1.46 -6.84 -6.10
CA SER A 299 2.70 -7.44 -5.58
C SER A 299 3.89 -7.37 -6.53
N ASP A 300 3.64 -7.35 -7.84
CA ASP A 300 4.71 -7.27 -8.85
C ASP A 300 5.17 -5.82 -9.11
N PHE A 301 4.43 -4.82 -8.59
CA PHE A 301 4.61 -3.40 -8.92
C PHE A 301 4.89 -2.50 -7.72
N ILE A 302 4.98 -3.05 -6.51
CA ILE A 302 5.38 -2.29 -5.32
C ILE A 302 6.49 -3.08 -4.66
N THR A 303 7.68 -2.49 -4.54
CA THR A 303 8.73 -3.08 -3.71
C THR A 303 8.45 -2.80 -2.24
N ASP A 304 8.97 -3.62 -1.32
CA ASP A 304 8.74 -3.42 0.11
C ASP A 304 9.20 -2.02 0.57
N GLU A 305 10.32 -1.52 0.02
CA GLU A 305 10.82 -0.15 0.22
C GLU A 305 9.82 0.92 -0.25
N GLN A 306 9.27 0.78 -1.47
CA GLN A 306 8.26 1.72 -1.99
C GLN A 306 6.96 1.67 -1.17
N LEU A 307 6.60 0.49 -0.68
CA LEU A 307 5.44 0.30 0.18
C LEU A 307 5.66 1.02 1.52
N LEU A 308 6.81 0.82 2.16
CA LEU A 308 7.16 1.49 3.43
C LEU A 308 7.17 3.01 3.29
N ALA A 309 7.60 3.55 2.14
CA ALA A 309 7.56 4.98 1.87
C ALA A 309 6.15 5.57 1.88
N ILE A 310 5.12 4.83 1.43
CA ILE A 310 3.75 5.34 1.30
C ILE A 310 2.77 4.79 2.35
N ILE A 311 3.14 3.74 3.09
CA ILE A 311 2.20 2.97 3.91
C ILE A 311 1.58 3.82 5.03
N HIS A 312 2.32 4.79 5.56
CA HIS A 312 1.81 5.70 6.59
C HIS A 312 0.53 6.43 6.13
N GLN A 313 0.45 6.86 4.87
CA GLN A 313 -0.74 7.49 4.28
C GLN A 313 -1.87 6.50 3.98
N LYS A 314 -1.61 5.18 4.08
CA LYS A 314 -2.57 4.12 3.79
C LYS A 314 -3.15 3.48 5.05
N ILE A 315 -2.76 3.93 6.25
CA ILE A 315 -3.23 3.39 7.51
C ILE A 315 -4.46 4.16 7.99
N ASN A 316 -5.60 3.46 8.04
CA ASN A 316 -6.83 3.95 8.63
C ASN A 316 -7.57 2.78 9.31
N LEU A 317 -7.81 2.89 10.63
CA LEU A 317 -8.41 1.79 11.39
C LEU A 317 -9.89 1.56 11.07
N GLU A 318 -10.65 2.60 10.76
CA GLU A 318 -12.06 2.45 10.38
C GLU A 318 -12.17 1.68 9.06
N VAL A 319 -11.32 2.02 8.09
CA VAL A 319 -11.20 1.31 6.82
C VAL A 319 -10.76 -0.14 7.04
N PHE A 320 -9.79 -0.39 7.92
CA PHE A 320 -9.33 -1.75 8.22
C PHE A 320 -10.45 -2.59 8.85
N ASN A 321 -11.14 -2.05 9.85
CA ASN A 321 -12.25 -2.74 10.51
C ASN A 321 -13.38 -3.07 9.51
N GLN A 322 -13.70 -2.13 8.61
CA GLN A 322 -14.69 -2.34 7.57
C GLN A 322 -14.25 -3.45 6.59
N LEU A 323 -13.03 -3.36 6.07
CA LEU A 323 -12.48 -4.35 5.13
C LEU A 323 -12.41 -5.76 5.73
N GLU A 324 -11.98 -5.87 6.98
CA GLU A 324 -11.89 -7.13 7.70
C GLU A 324 -13.27 -7.75 7.89
N LYS A 325 -14.28 -6.94 8.23
CA LYS A 325 -15.66 -7.38 8.35
C LYS A 325 -16.25 -7.82 7.01
N ASP A 326 -16.09 -7.01 5.97
CA ASP A 326 -16.65 -7.26 4.64
C ASP A 326 -16.02 -8.50 3.98
N SER A 327 -14.74 -8.74 4.23
CA SER A 327 -13.98 -9.85 3.65
C SER A 327 -13.94 -11.11 4.54
N GLY A 328 -14.57 -11.09 5.72
CA GLY A 328 -14.55 -12.20 6.67
C GLY A 328 -13.16 -12.51 7.26
N MET A 329 -12.27 -11.51 7.35
CA MET A 329 -10.92 -11.67 7.88
C MET A 329 -10.91 -11.57 9.42
N SER A 330 -9.86 -12.10 10.04
CA SER A 330 -9.66 -11.93 11.49
C SER A 330 -9.40 -10.47 11.84
N ARG A 331 -9.92 -10.02 12.98
CA ARG A 331 -9.70 -8.66 13.49
C ARG A 331 -8.20 -8.36 13.65
N GLY A 332 -7.75 -7.21 13.16
CA GLY A 332 -6.34 -6.77 13.19
C GLY A 332 -5.46 -7.41 12.11
N HIS A 333 -6.04 -8.12 11.13
CA HIS A 333 -5.30 -8.70 10.02
C HIS A 333 -4.51 -7.66 9.22
N CYS A 334 -5.12 -6.52 8.89
CA CYS A 334 -4.46 -5.48 8.10
C CYS A 334 -3.30 -4.84 8.87
N LEU A 335 -3.45 -4.61 10.19
CA LEU A 335 -2.34 -4.13 11.02
C LEU A 335 -1.19 -5.14 11.10
N ASN A 336 -1.51 -6.43 11.19
CA ASN A 336 -0.48 -7.47 11.21
C ASN A 336 0.33 -7.51 9.91
N ILE A 337 -0.30 -7.21 8.76
CA ILE A 337 0.42 -7.01 7.50
C ILE A 337 1.39 -5.84 7.63
N VAL A 338 0.93 -4.68 8.13
CA VAL A 338 1.80 -3.50 8.32
C VAL A 338 2.99 -3.82 9.23
N TYR A 339 2.76 -4.47 10.38
CA TYR A 339 3.86 -4.87 11.27
C TYR A 339 4.81 -5.87 10.62
N SER A 340 4.31 -6.79 9.80
CA SER A 340 5.17 -7.73 9.08
C SER A 340 6.07 -7.04 8.05
N LEU A 341 5.59 -5.97 7.41
CA LEU A 341 6.38 -5.16 6.48
C LEU A 341 7.47 -4.38 7.22
N LEU A 342 7.15 -3.78 8.37
CA LEU A 342 8.14 -3.07 9.18
C LEU A 342 9.28 -4.00 9.64
N LYS A 343 8.98 -5.26 9.96
CA LYS A 343 9.98 -6.24 10.38
C LYS A 343 10.89 -6.75 9.26
N GLN A 344 10.48 -6.59 8.00
CA GLN A 344 11.33 -6.97 6.86
C GLN A 344 12.49 -5.98 6.67
N ASP A 345 12.25 -4.71 7.00
CA ASP A 345 13.27 -3.66 6.96
C ASP A 345 13.17 -2.76 8.21
N PRO A 346 13.65 -3.24 9.37
CA PRO A 346 13.59 -2.51 10.63
C PRO A 346 14.43 -1.22 10.62
N GLN A 347 15.38 -1.09 9.67
CA GLN A 347 16.27 0.07 9.54
C GLN A 347 15.76 1.12 8.55
N HIS A 348 14.50 1.01 8.11
CA HIS A 348 13.90 2.01 7.25
C HIS A 348 13.60 3.33 8.01
N GLU A 349 13.88 4.47 7.39
CA GLU A 349 13.74 5.81 8.02
C GLU A 349 12.30 6.14 8.46
N ASN A 350 11.30 5.63 7.72
CA ASN A 350 9.88 5.87 7.98
C ASN A 350 9.25 4.96 9.05
N VAL A 351 9.99 4.06 9.70
CA VAL A 351 9.41 3.13 10.69
C VAL A 351 8.69 3.89 11.80
N ASN A 352 9.32 4.90 12.40
CA ASN A 352 8.70 5.68 13.48
C ASN A 352 7.51 6.51 12.99
N THR A 353 7.57 7.09 11.79
CA THR A 353 6.44 7.78 11.16
C THR A 353 5.23 6.86 11.02
N VAL A 354 5.44 5.60 10.62
CA VAL A 354 4.39 4.60 10.50
C VAL A 354 3.82 4.24 11.88
N LEU A 355 4.67 4.00 12.88
CA LEU A 355 4.24 3.69 14.25
C LEU A 355 3.43 4.84 14.88
N VAL A 356 3.89 6.08 14.70
CA VAL A 356 3.16 7.28 15.15
C VAL A 356 1.81 7.37 14.45
N THR A 357 1.77 7.11 13.15
CA THR A 357 0.51 7.11 12.39
C THR A 357 -0.47 6.04 12.90
N ILE A 358 0.01 4.84 13.23
CA ILE A 358 -0.81 3.79 13.86
C ILE A 358 -1.35 4.28 15.21
N LEU A 359 -0.49 4.83 16.08
CA LEU A 359 -0.90 5.33 17.39
C LEU A 359 -1.93 6.46 17.28
N THR A 360 -1.72 7.42 16.38
CA THR A 360 -2.68 8.51 16.12
C THR A 360 -4.02 7.99 15.65
N ASN A 361 -4.03 6.98 14.77
CA ASN A 361 -5.27 6.32 14.35
C ASN A 361 -5.97 5.61 15.52
N ILE A 362 -5.23 4.92 16.40
CA ILE A 362 -5.80 4.29 17.61
C ILE A 362 -6.44 5.38 18.48
N VAL A 363 -5.73 6.48 18.76
CA VAL A 363 -6.24 7.60 19.57
C VAL A 363 -7.53 8.17 18.95
N TYR A 364 -7.52 8.45 17.65
CA TYR A 364 -8.68 8.99 16.93
C TYR A 364 -9.88 8.04 17.01
N HIS A 365 -9.68 6.76 16.70
CA HIS A 365 -10.71 5.73 16.76
C HIS A 365 -11.28 5.60 18.18
N THR A 366 -10.43 5.48 19.20
CA THR A 366 -10.86 5.35 20.60
C THR A 366 -11.65 6.58 21.04
N ARG A 367 -11.22 7.79 20.69
CA ARG A 367 -11.92 9.02 21.05
C ARG A 367 -13.28 9.11 20.36
N SER A 368 -13.33 8.93 19.03
CA SER A 368 -14.55 9.01 18.22
C SER A 368 -15.62 8.03 18.72
N GLN A 369 -15.24 6.76 18.95
CA GLN A 369 -16.17 5.73 19.40
C GLN A 369 -16.65 5.93 20.85
N LEU A 370 -15.81 6.48 21.74
CA LEU A 370 -16.21 6.79 23.11
C LEU A 370 -17.08 8.04 23.22
N GLU A 371 -16.96 8.99 22.30
CA GLU A 371 -17.83 10.18 22.25
C GLU A 371 -19.23 9.85 21.71
N GLN A 372 -19.33 8.90 20.78
CA GLN A 372 -20.59 8.49 20.15
C GLN A 372 -21.34 7.39 20.92
N GLY A 373 -20.68 6.68 21.84
CA GLY A 373 -21.21 5.46 22.43
C GLY A 373 -21.87 5.58 23.81
N GLY A 374 -22.84 4.70 24.07
CA GLY A 374 -23.43 4.49 25.40
C GLY A 374 -22.53 3.67 26.35
N VAL A 375 -22.90 3.54 27.62
CA VAL A 375 -22.09 2.89 28.68
C VAL A 375 -21.64 1.47 28.33
N GLU A 376 -22.46 0.69 27.61
CA GLU A 376 -22.11 -0.68 27.19
C GLU A 376 -21.04 -0.73 26.09
N GLN A 377 -20.95 0.31 25.25
CA GLN A 377 -19.94 0.42 24.21
C GLN A 377 -18.57 0.83 24.78
N VAL A 378 -18.55 1.47 25.96
CA VAL A 378 -17.29 1.87 26.62
C VAL A 378 -16.39 0.66 26.89
N TYR A 379 -16.96 -0.45 27.38
CA TYR A 379 -16.18 -1.66 27.66
C TYR A 379 -15.55 -2.22 26.38
N SER A 380 -16.34 -2.42 25.31
CA SER A 380 -15.86 -3.04 24.07
C SER A 380 -14.85 -2.17 23.33
N VAL A 381 -15.01 -0.85 23.35
CA VAL A 381 -14.08 0.10 22.74
C VAL A 381 -12.75 0.13 23.50
N ILE A 382 -12.79 0.18 24.84
CA ILE A 382 -11.55 0.21 25.64
C ILE A 382 -10.85 -1.15 25.63
N GLU A 383 -11.59 -2.25 25.68
CA GLU A 383 -11.02 -3.60 25.53
C GLU A 383 -10.32 -3.75 24.17
N TYR A 384 -10.94 -3.25 23.09
CA TYR A 384 -10.29 -3.24 21.79
C TYR A 384 -9.05 -2.35 21.77
N THR A 385 -9.14 -1.16 22.36
CA THR A 385 -8.01 -0.23 22.47
C THR A 385 -6.85 -0.89 23.22
N TYR A 386 -7.12 -1.59 24.33
CA TYR A 386 -6.12 -2.35 25.07
C TYR A 386 -5.39 -3.36 24.17
N VAL A 387 -6.13 -4.15 23.39
CA VAL A 387 -5.54 -5.14 22.47
C VAL A 387 -4.64 -4.46 21.43
N LEU A 388 -5.08 -3.34 20.85
CA LEU A 388 -4.28 -2.58 19.88
C LEU A 388 -2.99 -2.00 20.50
N LEU A 389 -3.07 -1.52 21.75
CA LEU A 389 -1.91 -1.00 22.47
C LEU A 389 -0.90 -2.10 22.81
N ILE A 390 -1.36 -3.28 23.25
CA ILE A 390 -0.50 -4.44 23.47
C ILE A 390 0.19 -4.85 22.17
N GLN A 391 -0.55 -4.93 21.05
CA GLN A 391 0.01 -5.27 19.74
C GLN A 391 1.04 -4.24 19.26
N LEU A 392 0.75 -2.94 19.38
CA LEU A 392 1.69 -1.89 19.00
C LEU A 392 2.97 -1.97 19.83
N THR A 393 2.82 -2.05 21.15
CA THR A 393 3.95 -2.13 22.09
C THR A 393 4.79 -3.40 21.86
N GLY A 394 4.15 -4.55 21.67
CA GLY A 394 4.83 -5.84 21.45
C GLY A 394 5.44 -6.01 20.06
N ASN A 395 5.09 -5.18 19.09
CA ASN A 395 5.79 -5.13 17.81
C ASN A 395 6.93 -4.11 17.82
N TRP A 396 6.77 -3.00 18.54
CA TRP A 396 7.75 -1.92 18.61
C TRP A 396 8.93 -2.24 19.54
N ILE A 397 8.66 -2.52 20.81
CA ILE A 397 9.67 -2.67 21.88
C ILE A 397 9.77 -4.11 22.39
N ALA A 398 9.79 -5.06 21.44
CA ALA A 398 9.99 -6.46 21.77
C ALA A 398 11.44 -6.72 22.18
N PHE A 399 11.64 -7.63 23.15
CA PHE A 399 12.97 -8.12 23.52
C PHE A 399 13.43 -9.16 22.51
N VAL A 400 13.58 -8.77 21.25
CA VAL A 400 14.07 -9.64 20.16
C VAL A 400 15.50 -9.24 19.79
N PRO A 401 16.28 -10.11 19.14
CA PRO A 401 17.60 -9.74 18.65
C PRO A 401 17.55 -8.45 17.81
N ASP A 402 18.59 -7.62 17.89
CA ASP A 402 18.65 -6.31 17.21
C ASP A 402 18.29 -6.35 15.71
N SER A 403 18.55 -7.49 15.04
CA SER A 403 18.20 -7.69 13.63
C SER A 403 16.70 -7.73 13.34
N GLU A 404 15.86 -7.95 14.36
CA GLU A 404 14.40 -8.09 14.24
C GLU A 404 13.65 -7.00 15.03
N SER A 405 14.37 -6.18 15.81
CA SER A 405 13.79 -5.10 16.61
C SER A 405 13.39 -3.93 15.73
N LEU A 406 12.16 -3.43 15.92
CA LEU A 406 11.72 -2.17 15.30
C LEU A 406 12.21 -0.95 16.09
N TYR A 407 12.59 -1.13 17.36
CA TYR A 407 13.06 -0.04 18.19
C TYR A 407 14.49 0.34 17.80
N ASN A 408 14.66 1.61 17.42
CA ASN A 408 15.98 2.21 17.21
C ASN A 408 16.05 3.51 18.02
N SER A 409 17.03 3.60 18.93
CA SER A 409 17.22 4.76 19.80
C SER A 409 17.58 6.05 19.06
N LEU A 410 18.13 5.94 17.84
CA LEU A 410 18.50 7.09 17.00
C LEU A 410 17.31 7.68 16.24
N TYR A 411 16.19 6.97 16.16
CA TYR A 411 15.03 7.47 15.44
C TYR A 411 14.31 8.58 16.22
N PRO A 412 13.83 9.62 15.51
CA PRO A 412 13.07 10.69 16.14
C PRO A 412 11.74 10.16 16.67
N GLU A 413 11.06 10.92 17.54
CA GLU A 413 9.67 10.64 17.98
C GLU A 413 9.48 9.43 18.92
N ASN A 414 10.52 8.71 19.33
CA ASN A 414 10.41 7.63 20.34
C ASN A 414 9.76 8.15 21.64
N GLU A 415 10.16 9.34 22.11
CA GLU A 415 9.57 9.98 23.28
C GLU A 415 8.07 10.28 23.07
N VAL A 416 7.71 10.76 21.88
CA VAL A 416 6.32 11.09 21.51
C VAL A 416 5.45 9.83 21.52
N LEU A 417 5.96 8.71 21.01
CA LEU A 417 5.28 7.42 21.04
C LEU A 417 5.00 6.96 22.47
N PHE A 418 6.01 6.98 23.34
CA PHE A 418 5.82 6.63 24.75
C PHE A 418 4.82 7.55 25.46
N LEU A 419 4.94 8.86 25.28
CA LEU A 419 3.99 9.83 25.85
C LEU A 419 2.57 9.61 25.31
N GLY A 420 2.41 9.32 24.02
CA GLY A 420 1.13 9.02 23.40
C GLY A 420 0.47 7.77 23.99
N LEU A 421 1.23 6.69 24.17
CA LEU A 421 0.76 5.46 24.84
C LEU A 421 0.29 5.74 26.28
N LEU A 422 1.10 6.45 27.06
CA LEU A 422 0.80 6.78 28.46
C LEU A 422 -0.45 7.67 28.58
N ASN A 423 -0.55 8.70 27.72
CA ASN A 423 -1.68 9.62 27.70
C ASN A 423 -2.96 8.91 27.26
N LEU A 424 -2.90 8.01 26.28
CA LEU A 424 -4.05 7.23 25.86
C LEU A 424 -4.50 6.25 26.95
N CYS A 425 -3.57 5.58 27.64
CA CYS A 425 -3.91 4.75 28.79
C CYS A 425 -4.60 5.56 29.89
N GLN A 426 -4.06 6.75 30.22
CA GLN A 426 -4.68 7.65 31.20
C GLN A 426 -6.07 8.11 30.76
N TYR A 427 -6.24 8.45 29.49
CA TYR A 427 -7.52 8.83 28.91
C TYR A 427 -8.55 7.70 29.05
N CYS A 428 -8.18 6.47 28.70
CA CYS A 428 -9.04 5.29 28.87
C CYS A 428 -9.44 5.09 30.34
N MET A 429 -8.49 5.17 31.28
CA MET A 429 -8.80 5.04 32.72
C MET A 429 -9.79 6.10 33.19
N ASN A 430 -9.63 7.35 32.76
CA ASN A 430 -10.53 8.45 33.14
C ASN A 430 -11.95 8.25 32.61
N LYS A 431 -12.12 7.52 31.49
CA LYS A 431 -13.43 7.22 30.90
C LYS A 431 -14.10 5.99 31.51
N ILE A 432 -13.34 5.09 32.14
CA ILE A 432 -13.91 3.95 32.86
C ILE A 432 -14.47 4.44 34.20
N ILE A 433 -15.79 4.33 34.36
CA ILE A 433 -16.42 4.49 35.68
C ILE A 433 -16.60 3.09 36.27
N PRO A 434 -15.84 2.69 37.32
CA PRO A 434 -15.83 1.32 37.83
C PRO A 434 -17.11 0.99 38.60
N LYS A 435 -18.18 0.66 37.87
CA LYS A 435 -19.49 0.26 38.42
C LYS A 435 -19.76 -1.24 38.36
N SER A 436 -19.02 -1.98 37.54
CA SER A 436 -19.16 -3.43 37.36
C SER A 436 -17.79 -4.12 37.52
N GLU A 437 -17.80 -5.40 37.92
CA GLU A 437 -16.57 -6.19 38.05
C GLU A 437 -15.76 -6.24 36.74
N LYS A 438 -16.43 -6.33 35.59
CA LYS A 438 -15.78 -6.29 34.28
C LYS A 438 -15.04 -4.98 34.03
N LEU A 439 -15.66 -3.84 34.36
CA LEU A 439 -15.03 -2.52 34.22
C LEU A 439 -13.90 -2.32 35.22
N ILE A 440 -14.02 -2.85 36.44
CA ILE A 440 -12.93 -2.84 37.44
C ILE A 440 -11.74 -3.65 36.92
N GLY A 441 -11.98 -4.83 36.35
CA GLY A 441 -10.94 -5.65 35.72
C GLY A 441 -10.23 -4.91 34.58
N LEU A 442 -10.99 -4.29 33.69
CA LEU A 442 -10.44 -3.52 32.56
C LEU A 442 -9.65 -2.28 33.03
N TYR A 443 -10.14 -1.57 34.04
CA TYR A 443 -9.44 -0.44 34.65
C TYR A 443 -8.06 -0.87 35.17
N LYS A 444 -8.01 -1.98 35.91
CA LYS A 444 -6.75 -2.55 36.41
C LYS A 444 -5.81 -2.94 35.27
N ARG A 445 -6.30 -3.61 34.23
CA ARG A 445 -5.48 -4.01 33.07
C ARG A 445 -4.86 -2.81 32.35
N ILE A 446 -5.63 -1.74 32.12
CA ILE A 446 -5.12 -0.50 31.51
C ILE A 446 -4.11 0.17 32.44
N GLY A 447 -4.35 0.19 33.76
CA GLY A 447 -3.40 0.69 34.75
C GLY A 447 -2.07 -0.05 34.72
N ASN A 448 -2.11 -1.38 34.70
CA ASN A 448 -0.92 -2.23 34.59
C ASN A 448 -0.16 -1.96 33.28
N LEU A 449 -0.89 -1.81 32.15
CA LEU A 449 -0.28 -1.46 30.87
C LEU A 449 0.42 -0.10 30.93
N LYS A 450 -0.21 0.91 31.53
CA LYS A 450 0.39 2.23 31.72
C LYS A 450 1.69 2.15 32.52
N GLU A 451 1.70 1.42 33.63
CA GLU A 451 2.90 1.22 34.45
C GLU A 451 3.98 0.44 33.68
N THR A 452 3.60 -0.60 32.96
CA THR A 452 4.52 -1.40 32.12
C THR A 452 5.18 -0.55 31.03
N VAL A 453 4.39 0.27 30.32
CA VAL A 453 4.89 1.19 29.29
C VAL A 453 5.81 2.25 29.90
N ASN A 454 5.50 2.76 31.10
CA ASN A 454 6.36 3.73 31.78
C ASN A 454 7.70 3.11 32.19
N MET A 455 7.70 1.88 32.69
CA MET A 455 8.92 1.12 32.99
C MET A 455 9.77 0.93 31.72
N LEU A 456 9.15 0.52 30.61
CA LEU A 456 9.86 0.36 29.34
C LEU A 456 10.39 1.70 28.81
N ARG A 457 9.63 2.80 28.97
CA ARG A 457 10.10 4.15 28.64
C ARG A 457 11.39 4.49 29.39
N ILE A 458 11.44 4.22 30.69
CA ILE A 458 12.62 4.47 31.52
C ILE A 458 13.79 3.60 31.03
N PHE A 459 13.57 2.31 30.81
CA PHE A 459 14.62 1.42 30.30
C PHE A 459 15.21 1.88 28.95
N TYR A 460 14.35 2.31 28.02
CA TYR A 460 14.76 2.65 26.66
C TYR A 460 15.25 4.09 26.47
N LEU A 461 14.73 5.06 27.23
CA LEU A 461 15.05 6.49 27.08
C LEU A 461 15.85 7.09 28.25
N SER A 462 15.56 6.67 29.48
CA SER A 462 16.04 7.34 30.69
C SER A 462 16.45 6.34 31.78
N LYS A 463 17.50 5.55 31.54
CA LYS A 463 17.92 4.44 32.43
C LYS A 463 18.19 4.82 33.89
N ASN A 464 18.30 6.12 34.20
CA ASN A 464 18.59 6.66 35.52
C ASN A 464 17.35 7.08 36.33
N ASP A 465 16.14 7.05 35.75
CA ASP A 465 14.93 7.45 36.48
C ASP A 465 14.43 6.31 37.38
N HIS A 466 14.10 6.65 38.63
CA HIS A 466 13.46 5.70 39.55
C HIS A 466 11.96 5.58 39.27
N PHE A 467 11.42 4.37 39.43
CA PHE A 467 9.97 4.12 39.39
C PHE A 467 9.55 3.08 40.42
N GLU A 468 8.30 3.19 40.85
CA GLU A 468 7.64 2.25 41.74
C GLU A 468 6.68 1.37 40.94
N ILE A 469 6.57 0.11 41.34
CA ILE A 469 5.72 -0.91 40.72
C ILE A 469 4.57 -1.20 41.68
N SER A 470 3.32 -0.89 41.30
CA SER A 470 2.18 -1.04 42.21
C SER A 470 1.82 -2.51 42.47
N ASN A 471 1.97 -3.38 41.46
CA ASN A 471 1.70 -4.81 41.56
C ASN A 471 2.60 -5.63 40.60
N ILE A 472 3.65 -6.22 41.17
CA ILE A 472 4.65 -7.02 40.45
C ILE A 472 4.00 -8.12 39.61
N SER A 473 3.12 -8.94 40.18
CA SER A 473 2.52 -10.09 39.48
C SER A 473 1.73 -9.67 38.24
N SER A 474 0.96 -8.58 38.35
CA SER A 474 0.13 -8.11 37.25
C SER A 474 0.93 -7.44 36.15
N ILE A 475 2.01 -6.72 36.50
CA ILE A 475 2.90 -6.08 35.53
C ILE A 475 3.76 -7.12 34.81
N VAL A 476 4.22 -8.17 35.50
CA VAL A 476 4.87 -9.34 34.87
C VAL A 476 3.94 -9.98 33.85
N GLN A 477 2.67 -10.17 34.18
CA GLN A 477 1.69 -10.71 33.24
C GLN A 477 1.49 -9.79 32.02
N THR A 478 1.34 -8.47 32.22
CA THR A 478 1.17 -7.53 31.12
C THR A 478 2.42 -7.43 30.24
N LEU A 479 3.62 -7.47 30.83
CA LEU A 479 4.86 -7.55 30.07
C LEU A 479 4.95 -8.87 29.29
N GLY A 480 4.52 -9.98 29.89
CA GLY A 480 4.37 -11.26 29.21
C GLY A 480 3.42 -11.18 28.01
N GLU A 481 2.26 -10.52 28.16
CA GLU A 481 1.31 -10.29 27.05
C GLU A 481 1.93 -9.46 25.92
N ILE A 482 2.75 -8.44 26.24
CA ILE A 482 3.48 -7.64 25.26
C ILE A 482 4.51 -8.48 24.50
N GLN A 483 5.21 -9.39 25.18
CA GLN A 483 6.26 -10.21 24.61
C GLN A 483 5.77 -11.55 24.04
N ALA A 484 4.45 -11.82 24.10
CA ALA A 484 3.88 -13.10 23.70
C ALA A 484 4.09 -13.41 22.20
N GLY A 485 4.35 -14.69 21.90
CA GLY A 485 4.45 -15.19 20.52
C GLY A 485 5.78 -14.87 19.82
N LYS A 486 6.86 -14.66 20.59
CA LYS A 486 8.23 -14.49 20.08
C LYS A 486 9.04 -15.75 20.38
N ASP A 487 9.66 -16.34 19.35
CA ASP A 487 10.38 -17.62 19.50
C ASP A 487 11.75 -17.47 20.19
N LYS A 488 12.32 -16.26 20.20
CA LYS A 488 13.60 -15.95 20.84
C LYS A 488 13.52 -14.59 21.52
N LEU A 489 13.57 -14.58 22.84
CA LEU A 489 13.61 -13.37 23.64
C LEU A 489 15.04 -13.13 24.16
N ASP A 490 15.55 -11.92 23.95
CA ASP A 490 16.82 -11.42 24.47
C ASP A 490 16.55 -10.43 25.62
N VAL A 491 16.39 -10.98 26.82
CA VAL A 491 15.93 -10.24 28.01
C VAL A 491 17.02 -9.98 29.03
N ASP A 492 18.23 -10.51 28.81
CA ASP A 492 19.29 -10.51 29.83
C ASP A 492 19.67 -9.08 30.24
N ASP A 493 19.84 -8.17 29.27
CA ASP A 493 20.12 -6.76 29.54
C ASP A 493 19.01 -6.06 30.33
N PHE A 494 17.76 -6.43 30.08
CA PHE A 494 16.61 -5.87 30.78
C PHE A 494 16.52 -6.41 32.21
N LEU A 495 16.78 -7.70 32.42
CA LEU A 495 16.79 -8.34 33.74
C LEU A 495 17.94 -7.80 34.61
N ASN A 496 19.14 -7.66 34.05
CA ASN A 496 20.28 -7.07 34.74
C ASN A 496 19.99 -5.62 35.16
N TRP A 497 19.41 -4.83 34.26
CA TRP A 497 19.01 -3.45 34.58
C TRP A 497 17.99 -3.39 35.73
N LEU A 498 17.00 -4.30 35.76
CA LEU A 498 16.03 -4.38 36.86
C LEU A 498 16.71 -4.72 38.20
N ASP A 499 17.68 -5.62 38.18
CA ASP A 499 18.44 -6.00 39.38
C ASP A 499 19.27 -4.82 39.90
N ASP A 500 19.94 -4.09 39.00
CA ASP A 500 20.78 -2.92 39.32
C ASP A 500 19.99 -1.78 39.99
N ILE A 501 18.74 -1.56 39.58
CA ILE A 501 17.85 -0.54 40.17
C ILE A 501 17.05 -1.05 41.39
N GLY A 502 17.30 -2.29 41.83
CA GLY A 502 16.73 -2.85 43.06
C GLY A 502 15.41 -3.62 42.91
N HIS A 503 14.97 -3.92 41.68
CA HIS A 503 13.72 -4.66 41.38
C HIS A 503 13.97 -6.17 41.17
N THR A 504 14.79 -6.79 42.02
CA THR A 504 15.20 -8.20 41.89
C THR A 504 14.04 -9.21 41.97
N GLU A 505 13.03 -8.93 42.80
CA GLU A 505 11.83 -9.77 42.86
C GLU A 505 11.07 -9.77 41.53
N PHE A 506 11.01 -8.64 40.84
CA PHE A 506 10.39 -8.53 39.53
C PHE A 506 11.16 -9.33 38.49
N SER A 507 12.48 -9.14 38.43
CA SER A 507 13.41 -9.85 37.54
C SER A 507 13.22 -11.37 37.63
N GLN A 508 13.24 -11.92 38.86
CA GLN A 508 13.04 -13.35 39.11
C GLN A 508 11.66 -13.85 38.66
N ARG A 509 10.59 -13.09 38.95
CA ARG A 509 9.22 -13.49 38.56
C ARG A 509 9.02 -13.45 37.05
N PHE A 510 9.60 -12.46 36.37
CA PHE A 510 9.53 -12.37 34.92
C PHE A 510 10.32 -13.48 34.24
N TYR A 511 11.54 -13.78 34.71
CA TYR A 511 12.32 -14.92 34.22
C TYR A 511 11.57 -16.26 34.38
N ASN A 512 10.92 -16.47 35.53
CA ASN A 512 10.10 -17.64 35.77
C ASN A 512 8.84 -17.70 34.89
N TYR A 513 8.26 -16.54 34.55
CA TYR A 513 7.12 -16.46 33.64
C TYR A 513 7.52 -16.92 32.23
N LEU A 514 8.64 -16.40 31.72
CA LEU A 514 9.19 -16.75 30.40
C LEU A 514 9.60 -18.23 30.27
N ASN A 515 9.99 -18.88 31.36
CA ASN A 515 10.33 -20.32 31.33
C ASN A 515 9.11 -21.25 31.38
N ARG A 516 7.91 -20.72 31.71
CA ARG A 516 6.67 -21.50 31.84
C ARG A 516 5.78 -21.41 30.61
N HIS A 517 6.01 -20.42 29.75
CA HIS A 517 5.19 -20.05 28.60
C HIS A 517 6.09 -19.84 27.40
#